data_AF-A0A7Y7WHI0-F1
#
_entry.id   AF-A0A7Y7WHI0-F1
#
_cell.length_a   1.000
_cell.length_b   1.000
_cell.length_c   1.000
_cell.angle_alpha   90.00
_cell.angle_beta   90.00
_cell.angle_gamma   90.00
#
_symmetry.space_group_name_H-M   'P 1'
#
loop_
_entity.id
_entity.type
_entity.pdbx_description
1 polymer ?
#
loop_
_entity_poly.entity_id
_entity_poly.type
_entity_poly.pdbx_seq_one_letter_code
_entity_poly.pdbx_strand_id
1 'polypeptide(L)'
;MSQLFQVNEVELTSLKNQAEVLYETHITGRDEFLRKHRVGAMERFVTDSLQEGLDLYAKLIKDGYKACGVSSEYVGGAGFQPYLVLTLEKPQKTQKADLKVIMDQVEADYMTELEAKRAEELHRQVELRFQTEQRQVEALRLKQEQEAKERLRAEVLKAWGVDQ
;
A
#
# COMPACT_ATOMS: atom_id res chain seq x y z
N MET A 1 4.65 -25.17 -0.93
CA MET A 1 4.82 -23.70 -0.85
C MET A 1 3.75 -23.14 0.06
N SER A 2 4.11 -22.29 1.01
CA SER A 2 3.18 -21.81 2.05
C SER A 2 2.01 -21.03 1.44
N GLN A 3 0.77 -21.35 1.86
CA GLN A 3 -0.45 -20.63 1.45
C GLN A 3 -0.43 -19.14 1.87
N LEU A 4 0.45 -18.76 2.81
CA LEU A 4 0.59 -17.40 3.35
C LEU A 4 0.95 -16.32 2.32
N PHE A 5 1.48 -16.69 1.16
CA PHE A 5 1.95 -15.72 0.16
C PHE A 5 1.21 -15.83 -1.16
N GLN A 6 0.05 -16.48 -1.21
CA GLN A 6 -0.83 -16.45 -2.38
C GLN A 6 -1.68 -15.18 -2.36
N VAL A 7 -2.20 -14.79 -3.53
CA VAL A 7 -3.16 -13.69 -3.62
C VAL A 7 -4.39 -14.06 -2.80
N ASN A 8 -4.71 -13.23 -1.80
CA ASN A 8 -5.91 -13.36 -1.02
C ASN A 8 -7.03 -12.58 -1.71
N GLU A 9 -7.86 -13.28 -2.48
CA GLU A 9 -8.94 -12.66 -3.25
C GLU A 9 -9.95 -11.90 -2.39
N VAL A 10 -10.19 -12.36 -1.15
CA VAL A 10 -11.11 -11.70 -0.21
C VAL A 10 -10.54 -10.36 0.24
N GLU A 11 -9.26 -10.32 0.56
CA GLU A 11 -8.56 -9.10 0.97
C GLU A 11 -8.46 -8.11 -0.18
N LEU A 12 -8.05 -8.56 -1.37
CA LEU A 12 -7.97 -7.70 -2.55
C LEU A 12 -9.34 -7.12 -2.92
N THR A 13 -10.40 -7.92 -2.85
CA THR A 13 -11.78 -7.45 -3.07
C THR A 13 -12.18 -6.42 -2.02
N SER A 14 -11.83 -6.64 -0.74
CA SER A 14 -12.10 -5.66 0.31
C SER A 14 -11.40 -4.33 0.06
N LEU A 15 -10.13 -4.36 -0.34
CA LEU A 15 -9.36 -3.15 -0.67
C LEU A 15 -9.98 -2.37 -1.83
N LYS A 16 -10.41 -3.07 -2.90
CA LYS A 16 -11.11 -2.46 -4.03
C LYS A 16 -12.43 -1.81 -3.62
N ASN A 17 -13.24 -2.51 -2.81
CA ASN A 17 -14.50 -1.97 -2.31
C ASN A 17 -14.28 -0.72 -1.44
N GLN A 18 -13.24 -0.72 -0.60
CA GLN A 18 -12.87 0.45 0.20
C GLN A 18 -12.45 1.63 -0.70
N ALA A 19 -11.66 1.37 -1.75
CA ALA A 19 -11.25 2.39 -2.70
C ALA A 19 -12.45 2.97 -3.48
N GLU A 20 -13.42 2.15 -3.86
CA GLU A 20 -14.67 2.57 -4.51
C GLU A 20 -15.49 3.49 -3.58
N VAL A 21 -15.73 3.08 -2.33
CA VAL A 21 -16.46 3.90 -1.35
C VAL A 21 -15.76 5.24 -1.09
N LEU A 22 -14.42 5.23 -0.99
CA LEU A 22 -13.65 6.47 -0.86
C LEU A 22 -13.80 7.35 -2.10
N TYR A 23 -13.76 6.77 -3.30
CA TYR A 23 -13.97 7.53 -4.54
C TYR A 23 -15.36 8.17 -4.59
N GLU A 24 -16.42 7.39 -4.30
CA GLU A 24 -17.81 7.84 -4.34
C GLU A 24 -18.09 9.00 -3.38
N THR A 25 -17.43 9.01 -2.23
CA THR A 25 -17.63 10.02 -1.18
C THR A 25 -16.71 11.24 -1.33
N HIS A 26 -15.73 11.21 -2.24
CA HIS A 26 -14.74 12.26 -2.37
C HIS A 26 -15.10 13.32 -3.41
N ILE A 27 -14.69 14.56 -3.14
CA ILE A 27 -14.85 15.70 -4.04
C ILE A 27 -13.48 16.05 -4.62
N THR A 28 -13.37 15.94 -5.94
CA THR A 28 -12.23 16.43 -6.71
C THR A 28 -12.25 17.96 -6.67
N GLY A 29 -11.18 18.60 -6.21
CA GLY A 29 -11.16 20.06 -6.14
C GLY A 29 -9.84 20.60 -5.64
N ARG A 30 -9.70 21.92 -5.71
CA ARG A 30 -8.47 22.66 -5.37
C ARG A 30 -8.28 22.71 -3.85
N ASP A 31 -7.91 21.59 -3.26
CA ASP A 31 -7.31 21.60 -1.93
C ASP A 31 -5.84 22.03 -2.11
N GLU A 32 -5.59 23.35 -2.11
CA GLU A 32 -4.25 23.93 -2.25
C GLU A 32 -3.28 23.39 -1.18
N PHE A 33 -3.82 22.90 -0.06
CA PHE A 33 -3.06 22.41 1.08
C PHE A 33 -2.51 20.99 0.91
N LEU A 34 -3.12 20.13 0.08
CA LEU A 34 -2.80 18.69 0.09
C LEU A 34 -1.97 18.19 -1.09
N ARG A 35 -1.68 19.00 -2.12
CA ARG A 35 -0.83 18.71 -3.31
C ARG A 35 -1.01 17.36 -4.02
N LYS A 36 -1.94 16.51 -3.58
CA LYS A 36 -2.38 15.29 -4.23
C LYS A 36 -3.77 15.58 -4.77
N HIS A 37 -3.89 15.62 -6.08
CA HIS A 37 -5.19 15.57 -6.75
C HIS A 37 -5.84 14.23 -6.37
N ARG A 38 -6.64 14.23 -5.31
CA ARG A 38 -7.50 13.10 -5.01
C ARG A 38 -8.66 13.16 -5.99
N VAL A 39 -8.77 12.12 -6.79
CA VAL A 39 -9.86 11.96 -7.75
C VAL A 39 -11.04 11.37 -6.99
N GLY A 40 -12.21 12.01 -7.11
CA GLY A 40 -13.47 11.54 -6.54
C GLY A 40 -14.61 11.57 -7.56
N ALA A 41 -15.74 10.98 -7.20
CA ALA A 41 -16.96 10.98 -8.02
C ALA A 41 -17.58 12.37 -8.17
N MET A 42 -17.31 13.27 -7.23
CA MET A 42 -17.76 14.65 -7.27
C MET A 42 -16.63 15.58 -7.71
N GLU A 43 -16.97 16.76 -8.22
CA GLU A 43 -16.03 17.79 -8.63
C GLU A 43 -16.53 19.18 -8.22
N ARG A 44 -15.61 19.98 -7.69
CA ARG A 44 -15.86 21.34 -7.22
C ARG A 44 -15.42 22.36 -8.26
N PHE A 45 -16.32 23.26 -8.60
CA PHE A 45 -16.11 24.39 -9.51
C PHE A 45 -16.28 25.70 -8.74
N VAL A 46 -15.38 26.65 -8.98
CA VAL A 46 -15.41 27.98 -8.34
C VAL A 46 -15.59 29.03 -9.43
N THR A 47 -16.55 29.93 -9.26
CA THR A 47 -16.85 31.02 -10.20
C THR A 47 -16.99 32.35 -9.47
N ASP A 48 -16.60 33.45 -10.10
CA ASP A 48 -16.50 34.76 -9.44
C ASP A 48 -17.82 35.55 -9.46
N SER A 49 -18.87 34.99 -10.08
CA SER A 49 -20.20 35.61 -10.09
C SER A 49 -21.32 34.56 -10.18
N LEU A 50 -22.53 34.97 -9.80
CA LEU A 50 -23.73 34.14 -9.94
C LEU A 50 -24.03 33.83 -11.41
N GLN A 51 -23.90 34.81 -12.30
CA GLN A 51 -24.18 34.64 -13.73
C GLN A 51 -23.25 33.59 -14.34
N GLU A 52 -21.94 33.72 -14.10
CA GLU A 52 -20.94 32.75 -14.56
C GLU A 52 -21.21 31.35 -13.98
N GLY A 53 -21.57 31.28 -12.70
CA GLY A 53 -21.94 30.02 -12.05
C GLY A 53 -23.15 29.34 -12.72
N LEU A 54 -24.19 30.09 -13.05
CA LEU A 54 -25.38 29.57 -13.73
C LEU A 54 -25.05 29.10 -15.16
N ASP A 55 -24.25 29.87 -15.89
CA ASP A 55 -23.82 29.53 -17.26
C ASP A 55 -22.94 28.27 -17.26
N LEU A 56 -22.00 28.17 -16.30
CA LEU A 56 -21.17 26.99 -16.11
C LEU A 56 -22.00 25.78 -15.72
N TYR A 57 -22.92 25.92 -14.77
CA TYR A 57 -23.82 24.84 -14.36
C TYR A 57 -24.62 24.31 -15.55
N ALA A 58 -25.24 25.20 -16.34
CA ALA A 58 -26.01 24.82 -17.52
C ALA A 58 -25.15 24.06 -18.57
N LYS A 59 -23.89 24.46 -18.73
CA LYS A 59 -22.93 23.73 -19.57
C LYS A 59 -22.60 22.35 -19.00
N LEU A 60 -22.23 22.26 -17.72
CA LEU A 60 -21.84 20.99 -17.09
C LEU A 60 -22.98 19.96 -17.11
N ILE A 61 -24.24 20.39 -16.93
CA ILE A 61 -25.40 19.52 -17.08
C ILE A 61 -25.52 18.96 -18.50
N LYS A 62 -25.24 19.77 -19.55
CA LYS A 62 -25.20 19.28 -20.94
C LYS A 62 -24.06 18.30 -21.18
N ASP A 63 -22.93 18.49 -20.49
CA ASP A 63 -21.77 17.60 -20.53
C ASP A 63 -21.99 16.31 -19.71
N GLY A 64 -23.14 16.17 -19.04
CA GLY A 64 -23.56 14.95 -18.34
C GLY A 64 -23.23 14.91 -16.85
N TYR A 65 -22.77 16.03 -16.27
CA TYR A 65 -22.68 16.17 -14.82
C TYR A 65 -24.08 16.18 -14.20
N LYS A 66 -24.16 15.82 -12.91
CA LYS A 66 -25.42 15.80 -12.17
C LYS A 66 -25.30 16.61 -10.88
N ALA A 67 -26.42 17.19 -10.45
CA ALA A 67 -26.53 17.71 -9.10
C ALA A 67 -26.36 16.55 -8.10
N CYS A 68 -25.59 16.78 -7.04
CA CYS A 68 -25.35 15.82 -5.98
C CYS A 68 -25.97 16.32 -4.66
N GLY A 69 -25.92 15.49 -3.60
CA GLY A 69 -26.44 15.85 -2.28
C GLY A 69 -25.64 16.93 -1.54
N VAL A 70 -24.51 17.38 -2.09
CA VAL A 70 -23.67 18.43 -1.51
C VAL A 70 -24.18 19.79 -1.95
N SER A 71 -24.52 20.65 -0.98
CA SER A 71 -25.00 22.00 -1.25
C SER A 71 -23.95 22.85 -1.96
N SER A 72 -24.38 23.63 -2.96
CA SER A 72 -23.55 24.70 -3.49
C SER A 72 -23.43 25.83 -2.47
N GLU A 73 -22.28 26.48 -2.41
CA GLU A 73 -21.96 27.50 -1.41
C GLU A 73 -21.78 28.86 -2.08
N TYR A 74 -22.41 29.89 -1.52
CA TYR A 74 -22.10 31.27 -1.85
C TYR A 74 -21.24 31.86 -0.75
N VAL A 75 -20.01 32.25 -1.09
CA VAL A 75 -19.07 32.81 -0.13
C VAL A 75 -19.11 34.33 -0.22
N GLY A 76 -19.78 34.94 0.75
CA GLY A 76 -19.82 36.39 0.91
C GLY A 76 -18.43 36.91 1.30
N GLY A 77 -17.74 37.54 0.36
CA GLY A 77 -16.37 37.99 0.55
C GLY A 77 -16.26 39.11 1.58
N ALA A 78 -15.88 38.78 2.81
CA ALA A 78 -15.40 39.77 3.78
C ALA A 78 -13.99 40.25 3.34
N GLY A 79 -13.94 41.21 2.41
CA GLY A 79 -12.69 41.76 1.86
C GLY A 79 -12.17 41.08 0.59
N PHE A 80 -12.88 40.07 0.08
CA PHE A 80 -12.61 39.39 -1.20
C PHE A 80 -13.79 39.57 -2.16
N GLN A 81 -13.58 39.38 -3.46
CA GLN A 81 -14.71 39.30 -4.39
C GLN A 81 -15.58 38.08 -4.03
N PRO A 82 -16.92 38.21 -3.99
CA PRO A 82 -17.78 37.09 -3.71
C PRO A 82 -17.59 36.02 -4.80
N TYR A 83 -17.64 34.75 -4.41
CA TYR A 83 -17.57 33.64 -5.36
C TYR A 83 -18.58 32.56 -5.01
N LEU A 84 -18.95 31.79 -6.02
CA LEU A 84 -19.85 30.65 -5.92
C LEU A 84 -19.03 29.37 -6.06
N VAL A 85 -19.36 28.39 -5.22
CA VAL A 85 -18.81 27.04 -5.26
C VAL A 85 -19.91 26.07 -5.65
N LEU A 86 -19.78 25.47 -6.82
CA LEU A 86 -20.66 24.40 -7.29
C LEU A 86 -19.98 23.05 -7.02
N THR A 87 -20.73 22.08 -6.51
CA THR A 87 -20.26 20.70 -6.41
C THR A 87 -21.19 19.80 -7.19
N LEU A 88 -20.67 19.14 -8.21
CA LEU A 88 -21.45 18.26 -9.10
C LEU A 88 -20.84 16.87 -9.17
N GLU A 89 -21.69 15.88 -9.37
CA GLU A 89 -21.27 14.52 -9.66
C GLU A 89 -20.80 14.41 -11.12
N LYS A 90 -19.64 13.80 -11.34
CA LYS A 90 -19.06 13.57 -12.67
C LYS A 90 -19.97 12.67 -13.52
N PRO A 91 -19.90 12.74 -14.85
CA PRO A 91 -20.57 11.79 -15.72
C PRO A 91 -20.13 10.34 -15.43
N GLN A 92 -21.07 9.39 -15.50
CA GLN A 92 -20.79 7.96 -15.24
C GLN A 92 -19.66 7.39 -16.11
N LYS A 93 -19.50 7.89 -17.35
CA LYS A 93 -18.40 7.48 -18.23
C LYS A 93 -17.04 7.86 -17.64
N THR A 94 -16.94 9.07 -17.09
CA THR A 94 -15.73 9.55 -16.42
C THR A 94 -15.50 8.78 -15.12
N GLN A 95 -16.54 8.57 -14.32
CA GLN A 95 -16.43 7.81 -13.08
C GLN A 95 -15.90 6.39 -13.29
N LYS A 96 -16.40 5.68 -14.33
CA LYS A 96 -15.91 4.35 -14.67
C LYS A 96 -14.44 4.34 -15.10
N ALA A 97 -14.00 5.37 -15.82
CA ALA A 97 -12.60 5.50 -16.23
C ALA A 97 -11.70 5.76 -15.02
N ASP A 98 -12.10 6.67 -14.14
CA ASP A 98 -11.39 6.98 -12.89
C ASP A 98 -11.28 5.73 -12.01
N LEU A 99 -12.40 5.04 -11.75
CA LEU A 99 -12.44 3.83 -10.93
C LEU A 99 -11.57 2.72 -11.53
N LYS A 100 -11.57 2.53 -12.86
CA LYS A 100 -10.67 1.56 -13.49
C LYS A 100 -9.21 1.83 -13.12
N VAL A 101 -8.76 3.07 -13.24
CA VAL A 101 -7.37 3.44 -12.89
C VAL A 101 -7.09 3.20 -11.42
N ILE A 102 -8.04 3.54 -10.53
CA ILE A 102 -7.93 3.29 -9.09
C ILE A 102 -7.82 1.78 -8.79
N MET A 103 -8.67 0.96 -9.41
CA MET A 103 -8.64 -0.50 -9.20
C MET A 103 -7.35 -1.12 -9.73
N ASP A 104 -6.87 -0.69 -10.90
CA ASP A 104 -5.59 -1.13 -11.46
C ASP A 104 -4.43 -0.78 -10.51
N GLN A 105 -4.46 0.41 -9.88
CA GLN A 105 -3.46 0.82 -8.90
C GLN A 105 -3.54 0.01 -7.60
N VAL A 106 -4.75 -0.24 -7.07
CA VAL A 106 -4.94 -1.07 -5.86
C VAL A 106 -4.37 -2.47 -6.06
N GLU A 107 -4.60 -3.08 -7.23
CA GLU A 107 -3.99 -4.38 -7.55
C GLU A 107 -2.46 -4.30 -7.60
N ALA A 108 -1.90 -3.30 -8.29
CA ALA A 108 -0.45 -3.14 -8.41
C ALA A 108 0.22 -2.93 -7.04
N ASP A 109 -0.37 -2.10 -6.18
CA ASP A 109 0.12 -1.85 -4.83
C ASP A 109 0.05 -3.11 -3.97
N TYR A 110 -1.07 -3.84 -4.02
CA TYR A 110 -1.24 -5.11 -3.31
C TYR A 110 -0.20 -6.15 -3.74
N MET A 111 0.04 -6.30 -5.04
CA MET A 111 1.02 -7.25 -5.56
C MET A 111 2.45 -6.86 -5.14
N THR A 112 2.78 -5.57 -5.18
CA THR A 112 4.08 -5.07 -4.73
C THR A 112 4.30 -5.35 -3.24
N GLU A 113 3.29 -5.13 -2.41
CA GLU A 113 3.36 -5.42 -0.97
C GLU A 113 3.51 -6.93 -0.70
N LEU A 114 2.79 -7.76 -1.45
CA LEU A 114 2.90 -9.21 -1.35
C LEU A 114 4.31 -9.72 -1.71
N GLU A 115 4.92 -9.14 -2.75
CA GLU A 115 6.29 -9.46 -3.14
C GLU A 115 7.31 -9.02 -2.09
N ALA A 116 7.14 -7.83 -1.51
CA ALA A 116 7.97 -7.36 -0.41
C ALA A 116 7.89 -8.31 0.80
N LYS A 117 6.69 -8.70 1.20
CA LYS A 117 6.45 -9.67 2.29
C LYS A 117 7.08 -11.04 2.01
N ARG A 118 7.01 -11.52 0.75
CA ARG A 118 7.68 -12.77 0.33
C ARG A 118 9.19 -12.67 0.46
N ALA A 119 9.79 -11.57 0.00
CA ALA A 119 11.23 -11.36 0.05
C ALA A 119 11.73 -11.29 1.50
N GLU A 120 11.00 -10.58 2.37
CA GLU A 120 11.31 -10.46 3.79
C GLU A 120 11.26 -11.83 4.49
N GLU A 121 10.21 -12.62 4.27
CA GLU A 121 10.10 -13.94 4.88
C GLU A 121 11.16 -14.92 4.36
N LEU A 122 11.48 -14.87 3.07
CA LEU A 122 12.57 -15.68 2.50
C LEU A 122 13.89 -15.34 3.18
N HIS A 123 14.20 -14.05 3.31
CA HIS A 123 15.41 -13.59 3.99
C HIS A 123 15.46 -14.09 5.43
N ARG A 124 14.35 -13.96 6.18
CA ARG A 124 14.22 -14.46 7.54
C ARG A 124 14.47 -15.97 7.64
N GLN A 125 13.90 -16.77 6.74
CA GLN A 125 14.11 -18.22 6.74
C GLN A 125 15.53 -18.63 6.36
N VAL A 126 16.16 -17.92 5.43
CA VAL A 126 17.57 -18.14 5.08
C VAL A 126 18.45 -17.86 6.29
N GLU A 127 18.26 -16.74 6.97
CA GLU A 127 19.05 -16.38 8.16
C GLU A 127 18.88 -17.39 9.29
N LEU A 128 17.65 -17.83 9.56
CA LEU A 128 17.38 -18.87 10.57
C LEU A 128 18.09 -20.19 10.24
N ARG A 129 18.05 -20.61 8.96
CA ARG A 129 18.74 -21.84 8.52
C ARG A 129 20.24 -21.69 8.60
N PHE A 130 20.77 -20.56 8.16
CA PHE A 130 22.21 -20.28 8.20
C PHE A 130 22.75 -20.31 9.64
N GLN A 131 22.08 -19.64 10.59
CA GLN A 131 22.46 -19.70 12.00
C GLN A 131 22.38 -21.12 12.57
N THR A 132 21.38 -21.90 12.15
CA THR A 132 21.26 -23.31 12.58
C THR A 132 22.41 -24.16 12.05
N GLU A 133 22.76 -24.00 10.77
CA GLU A 133 23.88 -24.70 10.15
C GLU A 133 25.22 -24.29 10.78
N GLN A 134 25.45 -23.00 11.04
CA GLN A 134 26.66 -22.54 11.72
C GLN A 134 26.84 -23.22 13.08
N ARG A 135 25.77 -23.27 13.89
CA ARG A 135 25.81 -23.95 15.20
C ARG A 135 26.13 -25.43 15.07
N GLN A 136 25.59 -26.11 14.04
CA GLN A 136 25.87 -27.52 13.79
C GLN A 136 27.33 -27.74 13.37
N VAL A 137 27.87 -26.90 12.47
CA VAL A 137 29.26 -26.96 12.02
C VAL A 137 30.21 -26.73 13.19
N GLU A 138 29.95 -25.74 14.02
CA GLU A 138 30.78 -25.44 15.19
C GLU A 138 30.74 -26.57 16.23
N ALA A 139 29.55 -27.14 16.49
CA ALA A 139 29.41 -28.30 17.37
C ALA A 139 30.18 -29.53 16.86
N LEU A 140 30.13 -29.79 15.54
CA LEU A 140 30.90 -30.88 14.93
C LEU A 140 32.40 -30.64 15.03
N ARG A 141 32.85 -29.40 14.79
CA ARG A 141 34.27 -29.04 14.90
C ARG A 141 34.78 -29.21 16.33
N LEU A 142 34.03 -28.73 17.33
CA LEU A 142 34.38 -28.88 18.74
C LEU A 142 34.45 -30.36 19.15
N LYS A 143 33.51 -31.17 18.68
CA LYS A 143 33.52 -32.62 18.91
C LYS A 143 34.75 -33.30 18.31
N GLN A 144 35.10 -32.97 17.06
CA GLN A 144 36.30 -33.49 16.40
C GLN A 144 37.59 -33.07 17.13
N GLU A 145 37.68 -31.81 17.59
CA GLU A 145 38.81 -31.33 18.38
C GLU A 145 38.94 -32.07 19.72
N GLN A 146 37.82 -32.36 20.40
CA GLN A 146 37.80 -33.15 21.63
C GLN A 146 38.26 -34.60 21.40
N GLU A 147 37.70 -35.28 20.40
CA GLU A 147 38.09 -36.64 20.04
C GLU A 147 39.56 -36.74 19.61
N ALA A 148 40.11 -35.71 18.96
CA ALA A 148 41.54 -35.64 18.64
C ALA A 148 42.40 -35.46 19.90
N LYS A 149 42.02 -34.57 20.82
CA LYS A 149 42.73 -34.37 22.09
C LYS A 149 42.72 -35.62 22.97
N GLU A 150 41.59 -36.33 23.04
CA GLU A 150 41.48 -37.58 23.80
C GLU A 150 42.36 -38.69 23.22
N ARG A 151 42.38 -38.86 21.90
CA ARG A 151 43.30 -39.79 21.22
C ARG A 151 44.76 -39.45 21.51
N LEU A 152 45.15 -38.18 21.38
CA LEU A 152 46.53 -37.76 21.65
C LEU A 152 46.91 -37.98 23.12
N ARG A 153 45.99 -37.74 24.06
CA ARG A 153 46.21 -38.04 25.49
C ARG A 153 46.44 -39.54 25.72
N ALA A 154 45.62 -40.40 25.11
CA ALA A 154 45.79 -41.84 25.21
C ALA A 154 47.14 -42.31 24.64
N GLU A 155 47.54 -41.76 23.48
CA GLU A 155 48.85 -42.05 22.88
C GLU A 155 50.02 -41.61 23.77
N VAL A 156 49.93 -40.42 24.39
CA VAL A 156 50.95 -39.91 25.31
C VAL A 156 51.04 -40.75 26.59
N LEU A 157 49.90 -41.12 27.19
CA LEU A 157 49.86 -41.99 28.38
C LEU A 157 50.48 -43.36 28.11
N LYS A 158 50.17 -43.94 26.95
CA LYS A 158 50.77 -45.19 26.49
C LYS A 158 52.28 -45.06 26.26
N ALA A 159 52.73 -43.97 25.65
CA ALA A 159 54.15 -43.69 25.41
C ALA A 159 54.93 -43.42 26.71
N TRP A 160 54.28 -42.90 27.74
CA TRP A 160 54.87 -42.65 29.06
C TRP A 160 54.83 -43.86 30.01
N GLY A 161 54.30 -45.00 29.55
CA GLY A 161 54.29 -46.24 30.34
C GLY A 161 53.35 -46.20 31.54
N VAL A 162 52.35 -45.31 31.53
CA VAL A 162 51.36 -45.17 32.61
C VAL A 162 50.14 -46.09 32.41
N ASP A 163 50.07 -46.81 31.28
CA ASP A 163 49.08 -47.87 31.07
C ASP A 163 49.47 -49.14 31.84
N GLN A 164 49.07 -49.21 33.11
CA GLN A 164 48.73 -50.45 33.83
C GLN A 164 47.34 -50.31 34.47
#